data_AF-A0A521TT42-F1
#
_entry.id   AF-A0A521TT42-F1
#
_cell.length_a   1.000
_cell.length_b   1.000
_cell.length_c   1.000
_cell.angle_alpha   90.00
_cell.angle_beta   90.00
_cell.angle_gamma   90.00
#
_symmetry.space_group_name_H-M   'P 1'
#
loop_
_entity.id
_entity.type
_entity.pdbx_description
1 polymer ?
#
loop_
_entity_poly.entity_id
_entity_poly.type
_entity_poly.pdbx_seq_one_letter_code
_entity_poly.pdbx_strand_id
1 'polypeptide(L)'
;MAAPGTARIASRPPSFRRLDIPTHCCPNLAPSARHAPVRPGRRSDRSLGRVHPPKGIGREALATFVGTDRAASAVGAAGVIMQPDPEPFASEPWRLGRQEFPYLSTLSAAFFHHAVLVPRRELPAPEYVFVPPARTAAGRDALEHTLSMWNVAWEWGHIRPDTFREELPPNLLWIERHPDKVFRLVPLEPRLGNGRLHAYGPLYSLLPLAVLRRFGLPPRGHSWPPMIAFRDHAPKDAVDRLSRALAFHIWPLLSSRSRPGDFSPSDPIRVLSHDLDYWLPFADVVVQRRAQARGRVAFESDSQRAEFEAAQARLPPDLEADYQRPTFGGPVWQGEEEAWEATREVVELADKGGQLRAILDAVRCGRVDDDFSARWSFEREDFERRLHRRRLKWRVSFVELHDTAPVHSPRAEADPEHSLLWQDFLGLVNEKDRRIVVCLRDGITSATEIGKALGYANHSPVSKALARIRRLAEEHLR
;
A
#
# COMPACT_ATOMS: atom_id res chain seq x y z
N MET A 1 -41.23 63.92 3.90
CA MET A 1 -40.35 64.85 4.62
C MET A 1 -39.98 64.23 5.96
N ALA A 2 -38.66 64.17 6.23
CA ALA A 2 -37.95 64.10 7.51
C ALA A 2 -38.29 63.01 8.56
N ALA A 3 -37.32 62.12 8.78
CA ALA A 3 -36.98 61.46 10.06
C ALA A 3 -36.44 62.50 11.08
N PRO A 4 -36.24 62.22 12.40
CA PRO A 4 -35.24 61.28 12.97
C PRO A 4 -35.74 60.56 14.27
N GLY A 5 -35.06 59.68 15.02
CA GLY A 5 -33.71 59.13 15.06
C GLY A 5 -33.54 58.06 16.17
N THR A 6 -32.69 57.06 15.90
CA THR A 6 -31.80 56.20 16.72
C THR A 6 -32.04 55.87 18.22
N ALA A 7 -31.99 54.56 18.54
CA ALA A 7 -31.08 53.95 19.53
C ALA A 7 -30.92 52.42 19.35
N ARG A 8 -29.69 51.89 19.48
CA ARG A 8 -29.27 50.47 19.37
C ARG A 8 -29.19 49.82 20.76
N ILE A 9 -29.61 48.56 20.91
CA ILE A 9 -29.01 47.57 21.85
C ILE A 9 -29.06 46.15 21.22
N ALA A 10 -27.97 45.42 21.37
CA ALA A 10 -27.69 44.09 20.81
C ALA A 10 -28.31 42.93 21.64
N SER A 11 -28.59 41.80 20.98
CA SER A 11 -28.67 40.50 21.67
C SER A 11 -28.14 39.36 20.77
N ARG A 12 -27.20 38.59 21.33
CA ARG A 12 -26.62 37.33 20.83
C ARG A 12 -27.33 36.15 21.53
N PRO A 13 -27.22 34.91 21.01
CA PRO A 13 -28.08 33.77 21.37
C PRO A 13 -27.58 33.02 22.62
N PRO A 14 -28.41 32.18 23.27
CA PRO A 14 -27.99 31.39 24.41
C PRO A 14 -27.24 30.12 23.98
N SER A 15 -26.16 29.88 24.73
CA SER A 15 -25.40 28.65 24.82
C SER A 15 -25.96 27.80 25.95
N PHE A 16 -25.94 26.46 25.82
CA PHE A 16 -26.16 25.55 26.95
C PHE A 16 -24.96 24.64 27.16
N ARG A 17 -24.56 24.56 28.43
CA ARG A 17 -23.33 23.99 28.98
C ARG A 17 -23.45 22.51 29.31
N ARG A 18 -22.28 21.86 29.34
CA ARG A 18 -21.93 20.64 30.08
C ARG A 18 -22.20 20.78 31.59
N LEU A 19 -22.49 19.65 32.25
CA LEU A 19 -22.20 19.42 33.67
C LEU A 19 -21.88 17.93 33.91
N ASP A 20 -20.60 17.69 34.20
CA ASP A 20 -19.94 16.95 35.29
C ASP A 20 -20.43 15.61 35.89
N ILE A 21 -19.37 14.86 36.22
CA ILE A 21 -19.18 13.54 36.87
C ILE A 21 -19.41 13.63 38.40
N PRO A 22 -19.67 12.50 39.07
CA PRO A 22 -18.88 12.19 40.27
C PRO A 22 -18.36 10.74 40.37
N THR A 23 -17.22 10.62 41.05
CA THR A 23 -16.43 9.44 41.40
C THR A 23 -16.81 8.82 42.75
N HIS A 24 -16.32 7.58 42.96
CA HIS A 24 -16.11 6.79 44.20
C HIS A 24 -17.17 5.79 44.67
N CYS A 25 -16.80 4.49 44.68
CA CYS A 25 -16.58 3.67 45.88
C CYS A 25 -16.24 2.20 45.53
N CYS A 26 -15.08 1.69 45.97
CA CYS A 26 -14.81 0.26 46.19
C CYS A 26 -15.24 -0.11 47.63
N PRO A 27 -15.50 -1.40 47.92
CA PRO A 27 -14.44 -2.19 48.58
C PRO A 27 -14.36 -3.68 48.16
N ASN A 28 -13.19 -4.25 48.48
CA ASN A 28 -12.74 -5.64 48.34
C ASN A 28 -13.63 -6.68 49.04
N LEU A 29 -13.59 -7.94 48.56
CA LEU A 29 -13.50 -9.17 49.38
C LEU A 29 -13.16 -10.40 48.50
N ALA A 30 -12.06 -11.07 48.83
CA ALA A 30 -11.79 -12.49 48.55
C ALA A 30 -11.83 -13.26 49.90
N PRO A 31 -12.04 -14.58 49.94
CA PRO A 31 -10.89 -15.51 49.96
C PRO A 31 -11.10 -16.94 49.41
N SER A 32 -9.98 -17.52 48.92
CA SER A 32 -9.45 -18.90 49.04
C SER A 32 -10.35 -20.10 49.41
N ALA A 33 -10.26 -21.19 48.62
CA ALA A 33 -10.22 -22.58 49.11
C ALA A 33 -9.50 -23.52 48.11
N ARG A 34 -8.81 -24.53 48.66
CA ARG A 34 -7.93 -25.53 48.02
C ARG A 34 -8.68 -26.86 47.80
N HIS A 35 -8.33 -27.61 46.75
CA HIS A 35 -7.89 -29.02 46.77
C HIS A 35 -8.05 -29.71 45.39
N ALA A 36 -6.99 -30.41 44.97
CA ALA A 36 -6.88 -31.34 43.84
C ALA A 36 -7.38 -32.76 44.22
N PRO A 37 -7.13 -33.86 43.47
CA PRO A 37 -6.69 -34.08 42.08
C PRO A 37 -7.58 -35.12 41.33
N VAL A 38 -7.21 -35.54 40.10
CA VAL A 38 -7.20 -36.95 39.59
C VAL A 38 -6.99 -36.97 38.05
N ARG A 39 -5.90 -37.63 37.63
CA ARG A 39 -5.63 -38.20 36.28
C ARG A 39 -6.12 -39.67 36.30
N PRO A 40 -6.44 -40.38 35.18
CA PRO A 40 -5.49 -40.63 34.08
C PRO A 40 -6.06 -41.00 32.67
N GLY A 41 -5.17 -41.20 31.69
CA GLY A 41 -5.39 -42.02 30.48
C GLY A 41 -5.15 -41.28 29.16
N ARG A 42 -3.96 -41.30 28.56
CA ARG A 42 -3.33 -42.33 27.66
C ARG A 42 -3.79 -42.27 26.18
N ARG A 43 -2.79 -41.99 25.32
CA ARG A 43 -2.55 -42.46 23.93
C ARG A 43 -3.59 -42.01 22.88
N SER A 44 -3.26 -41.67 21.64
CA SER A 44 -2.08 -41.89 20.79
C SER A 44 -2.12 -40.96 19.58
N ASP A 45 -0.93 -40.59 19.11
CA ASP A 45 -0.51 -40.35 17.72
C ASP A 45 -1.56 -40.08 16.63
N ARG A 46 -1.44 -38.90 16.01
CA ARG A 46 -1.25 -38.81 14.55
C ARG A 46 -0.51 -37.52 14.20
N SER A 47 0.74 -37.72 13.82
CA SER A 47 1.66 -36.75 13.22
C SER A 47 1.08 -36.15 11.95
N LEU A 48 0.81 -34.84 11.97
CA LEU A 48 0.75 -34.02 10.76
C LEU A 48 2.01 -33.15 10.75
N GLY A 49 2.81 -33.33 9.69
CA GLY A 49 4.12 -32.72 9.51
C GLY A 49 4.03 -31.20 9.58
N ARG A 50 4.59 -30.63 10.65
CA ARG A 50 4.97 -29.23 10.68
C ARG A 50 6.24 -29.08 9.86
N VAL A 51 6.13 -28.40 8.72
CA VAL A 51 7.29 -27.83 8.03
C VAL A 51 7.86 -26.77 8.97
N HIS A 52 8.99 -27.07 9.59
CA HIS A 52 9.78 -26.08 10.31
C HIS A 52 10.38 -25.09 9.29
N PRO A 53 10.29 -23.77 9.51
CA PRO A 53 11.11 -22.83 8.75
C PRO A 53 12.60 -23.16 9.02
N PRO A 54 13.49 -22.93 8.03
CA PRO A 54 14.90 -23.21 8.20
C PRO A 54 15.46 -22.46 9.42
N LYS A 55 16.31 -23.16 10.18
CA LYS A 55 17.01 -22.63 11.34
C LYS A 55 17.74 -21.36 10.92
N GLY A 56 17.62 -20.30 11.75
CA GLY A 56 18.25 -19.01 11.50
C GLY A 56 19.71 -19.15 11.10
N ILE A 57 20.07 -18.42 10.04
CA ILE A 57 21.40 -18.34 9.47
C ILE A 57 22.41 -18.03 10.59
N GLY A 58 23.56 -18.70 10.58
CA GLY A 58 24.60 -18.55 11.60
C GLY A 58 24.99 -17.09 11.83
N ARG A 59 24.49 -16.51 12.93
CA ARG A 59 24.62 -15.10 13.32
C ARG A 59 26.06 -14.60 13.38
N GLU A 60 27.01 -15.47 13.70
CA GLU A 60 28.42 -15.10 13.79
C GLU A 60 29.04 -14.77 12.43
N ALA A 61 28.54 -15.34 11.31
CA ALA A 61 29.09 -15.05 9.98
C ALA A 61 28.56 -13.75 9.36
N LEU A 62 27.35 -13.33 9.73
CA LEU A 62 26.72 -12.10 9.22
C LEU A 62 27.14 -10.85 10.00
N ALA A 63 27.43 -10.98 11.30
CA ALA A 63 27.69 -9.84 12.18
C ALA A 63 29.13 -9.28 12.10
N THR A 64 30.13 -10.05 11.63
CA THR A 64 31.56 -9.65 11.78
C THR A 64 32.05 -8.65 10.74
N PHE A 65 31.39 -8.53 9.57
CA PHE A 65 31.87 -7.66 8.47
C PHE A 65 30.89 -6.53 8.10
N VAL A 66 29.64 -6.63 8.55
CA VAL A 66 28.58 -5.63 8.31
C VAL A 66 28.65 -4.45 9.29
N GLY A 67 29.61 -4.50 10.24
CA GLY A 67 29.75 -3.57 11.35
C GLY A 67 29.44 -2.12 10.98
N THR A 68 28.32 -1.62 11.51
CA THR A 68 28.12 -0.19 11.67
C THR A 68 29.20 0.28 12.63
N ASP A 69 30.04 1.21 12.17
CA ASP A 69 31.11 1.71 13.02
C ASP A 69 30.46 2.41 14.23
N ARG A 70 30.49 1.76 15.41
CA ARG A 70 30.01 2.35 16.68
C ARG A 70 30.87 3.56 17.10
N ALA A 71 31.89 3.90 16.31
CA ALA A 71 32.78 5.04 16.48
C ALA A 71 32.45 6.23 15.56
N ALA A 72 31.16 6.57 15.34
CA ALA A 72 30.78 7.88 14.80
C ALA A 72 31.00 9.04 15.80
N SER A 73 32.10 9.01 16.57
CA SER A 73 32.52 10.10 17.47
C SER A 73 33.98 10.54 17.26
N ALA A 74 34.68 10.01 16.24
CA ALA A 74 36.05 10.43 15.98
C ALA A 74 36.46 10.26 14.50
N VAL A 75 35.74 10.87 13.55
CA VAL A 75 36.28 11.07 12.19
C VAL A 75 36.92 12.45 12.14
N GLY A 76 38.22 12.47 12.40
CA GLY A 76 39.08 13.64 12.22
C GLY A 76 39.41 13.86 10.75
N ALA A 77 39.16 15.09 10.28
CA ALA A 77 40.06 15.88 9.44
C ALA A 77 40.80 15.20 8.27
N ALA A 78 40.11 14.41 7.43
CA ALA A 78 40.51 14.19 6.05
C ALA A 78 39.47 14.86 5.15
N GLY A 79 39.87 15.95 4.48
CA GLY A 79 39.00 16.78 3.67
C GLY A 79 38.40 16.03 2.48
N VAL A 80 37.25 15.41 2.69
CA VAL A 80 36.31 15.11 1.62
C VAL A 80 35.61 16.42 1.31
N ILE A 81 35.78 16.92 0.08
CA ILE A 81 34.95 18.00 -0.45
C ILE A 81 33.55 17.41 -0.56
N MET A 82 32.76 17.51 0.51
CA MET A 82 31.31 17.57 0.35
C MET A 82 31.11 18.78 -0.56
N GLN A 83 30.74 18.55 -1.83
CA GLN A 83 30.07 19.63 -2.53
C GLN A 83 28.92 20.01 -1.60
N PRO A 84 28.84 21.28 -1.16
CA PRO A 84 27.71 21.70 -0.36
C PRO A 84 26.48 21.26 -1.15
N ASP A 85 25.58 20.52 -0.50
CA ASP A 85 24.24 20.31 -1.06
C ASP A 85 23.82 21.69 -1.59
N PRO A 86 23.39 21.81 -2.86
CA PRO A 86 22.99 23.09 -3.40
C PRO A 86 22.08 23.70 -2.34
N GLU A 87 22.43 24.90 -1.86
CA GLU A 87 21.76 25.54 -0.71
C GLU A 87 20.28 25.20 -0.75
N PRO A 88 19.64 24.83 0.38
CA PRO A 88 18.27 24.37 0.38
C PRO A 88 17.47 25.29 -0.54
N PHE A 89 17.03 24.76 -1.67
CA PHE A 89 16.54 25.51 -2.85
C PHE A 89 15.46 26.57 -2.52
N ALA A 90 14.97 26.53 -1.27
CA ALA A 90 14.18 27.53 -0.60
C ALA A 90 14.82 28.94 -0.46
N SER A 91 16.15 29.10 -0.42
CA SER A 91 16.77 30.43 -0.23
C SER A 91 16.66 31.31 -1.48
N GLU A 92 16.82 30.74 -2.69
CA GLU A 92 16.72 31.48 -3.96
C GLU A 92 15.97 30.71 -5.07
N PRO A 93 14.62 30.59 -4.99
CA PRO A 93 13.80 29.85 -5.96
C PRO A 93 13.87 30.36 -7.41
N TRP A 94 14.40 31.56 -7.64
CA TRP A 94 14.63 32.16 -8.96
C TRP A 94 15.92 31.65 -9.63
N ARG A 95 16.83 31.00 -8.90
CA ARG A 95 18.01 30.33 -9.47
C ARG A 95 17.74 28.91 -9.96
N LEU A 96 16.51 28.42 -9.79
CA LEU A 96 16.09 27.10 -10.26
C LEU A 96 15.81 27.13 -11.77
N GLY A 97 16.84 26.88 -12.56
CA GLY A 97 16.67 26.63 -13.98
C GLY A 97 16.05 25.26 -14.25
N ARG A 98 15.61 25.06 -15.50
CA ARG A 98 15.01 23.79 -15.95
C ARG A 98 16.00 22.63 -15.99
N GLN A 99 17.30 22.93 -16.00
CA GLN A 99 18.35 21.93 -16.04
C GLN A 99 18.72 21.46 -14.63
N GLU A 100 18.52 22.29 -13.61
CA GLU A 100 18.89 21.99 -12.23
C GLU A 100 17.72 21.47 -11.40
N PHE A 101 16.48 21.77 -11.80
CA PHE A 101 15.26 21.39 -11.10
C PHE A 101 14.26 20.74 -12.07
N PRO A 102 13.55 19.67 -11.68
CA PRO A 102 13.52 19.00 -10.36
C PRO A 102 14.81 18.25 -10.00
N TYR A 103 14.97 17.93 -8.71
CA TYR A 103 16.19 17.29 -8.21
C TYR A 103 15.87 16.22 -7.15
N LEU A 104 16.45 15.03 -7.33
CA LEU A 104 16.52 14.00 -6.31
C LEU A 104 17.96 13.51 -6.17
N SER A 105 18.46 13.43 -4.94
CA SER A 105 19.74 12.80 -4.63
C SER A 105 19.58 11.52 -3.82
N THR A 106 20.62 10.71 -3.81
CA THR A 106 20.77 9.58 -2.91
C THR A 106 22.02 9.70 -2.05
N LEU A 107 21.90 9.34 -0.78
CA LEU A 107 23.06 9.18 0.11
C LEU A 107 23.61 7.76 -0.06
N SER A 108 24.92 7.62 -0.22
CA SER A 108 25.54 6.29 -0.31
C SER A 108 25.47 5.58 1.04
N ALA A 109 25.17 4.28 1.04
CA ALA A 109 25.33 3.46 2.23
C ALA A 109 26.80 3.28 2.64
N ALA A 110 27.77 3.66 1.79
CA ALA A 110 29.21 3.63 2.11
C ALA A 110 29.61 4.54 3.27
N PHE A 111 28.81 5.57 3.59
CA PHE A 111 29.02 6.37 4.79
C PHE A 111 28.83 5.58 6.09
N PHE A 112 28.13 4.45 6.04
CA PHE A 112 27.70 3.70 7.21
C PHE A 112 28.17 2.24 7.19
N HIS A 113 28.41 1.68 6.00
CA HIS A 113 28.71 0.27 5.81
C HIS A 113 29.87 0.10 4.83
N HIS A 114 30.87 -0.71 5.19
CA HIS A 114 31.96 -1.08 4.28
C HIS A 114 31.52 -2.05 3.18
N ALA A 115 30.47 -2.82 3.44
CA ALA A 115 29.85 -3.76 2.52
C ALA A 115 28.35 -3.87 2.79
N VAL A 116 27.60 -4.21 1.74
CA VAL A 116 26.16 -4.46 1.81
C VAL A 116 25.89 -5.86 1.27
N LEU A 117 24.94 -6.57 1.88
CA LEU A 117 24.44 -7.83 1.32
C LEU A 117 23.46 -7.48 0.22
N VAL A 118 23.62 -8.04 -0.97
CA VAL A 118 22.73 -7.77 -2.11
C VAL A 118 22.12 -9.08 -2.57
N PRO A 119 20.80 -9.24 -2.44
CA PRO A 119 20.10 -10.42 -2.94
C PRO A 119 20.36 -10.66 -4.42
N ARG A 120 20.56 -11.93 -4.81
CA ARG A 120 20.73 -12.34 -6.22
C ARG A 120 19.42 -12.25 -7.02
N ARG A 121 18.29 -12.38 -6.34
CA ARG A 121 16.95 -12.26 -6.93
C ARG A 121 16.55 -10.80 -7.10
N GLU A 122 15.76 -10.51 -8.15
CA GLU A 122 15.11 -9.20 -8.30
C GLU A 122 14.22 -8.93 -7.07
N LEU A 123 14.35 -7.73 -6.50
CA LEU A 123 13.56 -7.33 -5.35
C LEU A 123 12.16 -6.87 -5.79
N PRO A 124 11.09 -7.26 -5.07
CA PRO A 124 9.78 -6.70 -5.31
C PRO A 124 9.76 -5.21 -4.95
N ALA A 125 8.78 -4.48 -5.49
CA ALA A 125 8.54 -3.10 -5.08
C ALA A 125 8.30 -3.03 -3.56
N PRO A 126 8.89 -2.04 -2.86
CA PRO A 126 8.82 -2.01 -1.41
C PRO A 126 7.43 -1.60 -0.91
N GLU A 127 7.00 -2.20 0.20
CA GLU A 127 5.82 -1.80 0.93
C GLU A 127 6.17 -0.70 1.94
N TYR A 128 5.43 0.41 1.91
CA TYR A 128 5.65 1.53 2.81
C TYR A 128 4.84 1.36 4.10
N VAL A 129 5.57 1.30 5.21
CA VAL A 129 4.99 1.17 6.56
C VAL A 129 5.23 2.46 7.31
N PHE A 130 4.13 3.11 7.67
CA PHE A 130 4.14 4.33 8.46
C PHE A 130 4.16 4.00 9.95
N VAL A 131 5.24 4.34 10.62
CA VAL A 131 5.52 3.98 12.01
C VAL A 131 5.11 5.15 12.92
N PRO A 132 4.19 4.95 13.88
CA PRO A 132 3.83 5.99 14.83
C PRO A 132 5.06 6.51 15.60
N PRO A 133 5.11 7.82 15.93
CA PRO A 133 6.25 8.36 16.66
C PRO A 133 6.30 7.78 18.08
N ALA A 134 7.50 7.73 18.64
CA ALA A 134 7.66 7.44 20.05
C ALA A 134 7.03 8.54 20.93
N ARG A 135 6.60 8.15 22.13
CA ARG A 135 5.94 9.04 23.10
C ARG A 135 6.88 10.10 23.67
N THR A 136 8.16 9.79 23.80
CA THR A 136 9.19 10.69 24.36
C THR A 136 10.06 11.27 23.24
N ALA A 137 10.66 12.43 23.48
CA ALA A 137 11.58 13.05 22.52
C ALA A 137 12.81 12.17 22.25
N ALA A 138 13.49 11.70 23.30
CA ALA A 138 14.65 10.81 23.16
C ALA A 138 14.28 9.48 22.47
N GLY A 139 13.11 8.92 22.76
CA GLY A 139 12.62 7.73 22.07
C GLY A 139 12.30 7.99 20.60
N ARG A 140 11.94 9.22 20.24
CA ARG A 140 11.65 9.60 18.85
C ARG A 140 12.93 9.69 18.06
N ASP A 141 13.96 10.35 18.60
CA ASP A 141 15.25 10.48 17.92
C ASP A 141 15.89 9.09 17.71
N ALA A 142 15.80 8.21 18.72
CA ALA A 142 16.24 6.82 18.60
C ALA A 142 15.45 6.04 17.54
N LEU A 143 14.12 6.18 17.53
CA LEU A 143 13.28 5.54 16.52
C LEU A 143 13.64 6.04 15.11
N GLU A 144 13.68 7.35 14.91
CA GLU A 144 14.02 7.97 13.62
C GLU A 144 15.38 7.45 13.14
N HIS A 145 16.40 7.44 14.00
CA HIS A 145 17.71 6.90 13.67
C HIS A 145 17.66 5.44 13.20
N THR A 146 17.00 4.55 13.96
CA THR A 146 16.84 3.14 13.57
C THR A 146 16.14 3.00 12.22
N LEU A 147 15.07 3.78 11.98
CA LEU A 147 14.35 3.74 10.71
C LEU A 147 15.22 4.29 9.55
N SER A 148 16.02 5.33 9.80
CA SER A 148 16.99 5.84 8.82
C SER A 148 17.98 4.75 8.44
N MET A 149 18.63 4.11 9.42
CA MET A 149 19.64 3.06 9.18
C MET A 149 19.04 1.87 8.44
N TRP A 150 17.82 1.46 8.80
CA TRP A 150 17.07 0.44 8.07
C TRP A 150 16.86 0.82 6.59
N ASN A 151 16.51 2.09 6.33
CA ASN A 151 16.27 2.55 4.98
C ASN A 151 17.55 2.77 4.17
N VAL A 152 18.66 3.18 4.78
CA VAL A 152 19.99 3.25 4.14
C VAL A 152 20.43 1.89 3.64
N ALA A 153 20.19 0.85 4.44
CA ALA A 153 20.52 -0.53 4.10
C ALA A 153 19.57 -1.15 3.05
N TRP A 154 18.94 -0.33 2.20
CA TRP A 154 17.92 -0.80 1.24
C TRP A 154 18.39 -1.87 0.29
N GLU A 155 19.68 -1.86 -0.05
CA GLU A 155 20.29 -2.86 -0.93
C GLU A 155 20.20 -4.29 -0.36
N TRP A 156 20.07 -4.43 0.96
CA TRP A 156 19.85 -5.71 1.63
C TRP A 156 18.47 -6.30 1.37
N GLY A 157 17.53 -5.49 0.87
CA GLY A 157 16.20 -5.94 0.47
C GLY A 157 15.46 -6.65 1.60
N HIS A 158 15.22 -7.95 1.40
CA HIS A 158 14.49 -8.83 2.30
C HIS A 158 15.35 -9.46 3.41
N ILE A 159 16.68 -9.28 3.37
CA ILE A 159 17.63 -9.82 4.36
C ILE A 159 17.75 -8.89 5.58
N ARG A 160 17.32 -7.63 5.45
CA ARG A 160 17.37 -6.63 6.54
C ARG A 160 16.81 -7.11 7.89
N PRO A 161 15.66 -7.81 7.97
CA PRO A 161 15.12 -8.24 9.25
C PRO A 161 16.12 -9.05 10.09
N ASP A 162 16.94 -9.90 9.47
CA ASP A 162 17.90 -10.74 10.18
C ASP A 162 19.03 -9.92 10.81
N THR A 163 19.43 -8.83 10.15
CA THR A 163 20.51 -7.95 10.62
C THR A 163 20.01 -6.92 11.65
N PHE A 164 18.82 -6.35 11.46
CA PHE A 164 18.30 -5.27 12.31
C PHE A 164 17.39 -5.75 13.44
N ARG A 165 17.21 -7.07 13.62
CA ARG A 165 16.28 -7.65 14.60
C ARG A 165 16.37 -7.06 16.00
N GLU A 166 17.57 -6.84 16.50
CA GLU A 166 17.82 -6.35 17.86
C GLU A 166 17.62 -4.83 17.98
N GLU A 167 17.71 -4.12 16.87
CA GLU A 167 17.57 -2.67 16.80
C GLU A 167 16.11 -2.25 16.54
N LEU A 168 15.33 -3.11 15.88
CA LEU A 168 13.95 -2.83 15.55
C LEU A 168 13.09 -2.70 16.82
N PRO A 169 12.23 -1.66 16.88
CA PRO A 169 11.22 -1.55 17.91
C PRO A 169 10.35 -2.81 18.01
N PRO A 170 9.93 -3.24 19.22
CA PRO A 170 9.13 -4.46 19.39
C PRO A 170 7.84 -4.50 18.56
N ASN A 171 7.23 -3.35 18.29
CA ASN A 171 6.03 -3.22 17.47
C ASN A 171 6.26 -3.38 15.96
N LEU A 172 7.51 -3.52 15.51
CA LEU A 172 7.89 -3.78 14.12
C LEU A 172 8.42 -5.19 13.88
N LEU A 173 8.57 -6.01 14.92
CA LEU A 173 9.05 -7.40 14.80
C LEU A 173 8.11 -8.31 13.99
N TRP A 174 6.87 -7.87 13.71
CA TRP A 174 5.96 -8.60 12.81
C TRP A 174 6.48 -8.69 11.38
N ILE A 175 7.40 -7.80 10.97
CA ILE A 175 8.05 -7.81 9.65
C ILE A 175 8.73 -9.15 9.37
N GLU A 176 9.27 -9.82 10.40
CA GLU A 176 9.89 -11.15 10.28
C GLU A 176 8.93 -12.23 9.74
N ARG A 177 7.61 -12.01 9.86
CA ARG A 177 6.59 -12.94 9.34
C ARG A 177 6.39 -12.81 7.83
N HIS A 178 7.05 -11.84 7.18
CA HIS A 178 6.93 -11.55 5.76
C HIS A 178 8.32 -11.54 5.09
N PRO A 179 9.03 -12.68 5.07
CA PRO A 179 10.41 -12.79 4.56
C PRO A 179 10.53 -12.60 3.04
N ASP A 180 9.41 -12.61 2.32
CA ASP A 180 9.31 -12.36 0.89
C ASP A 180 9.10 -10.88 0.54
N LYS A 181 8.90 -10.03 1.55
CA LYS A 181 8.58 -8.61 1.37
C LYS A 181 9.76 -7.71 1.71
N VAL A 182 9.76 -6.54 1.07
CA VAL A 182 10.75 -5.48 1.31
C VAL A 182 10.00 -4.29 1.88
N PHE A 183 10.40 -3.80 3.06
CA PHE A 183 9.68 -2.72 3.74
C PHE A 183 10.47 -1.41 3.75
N ARG A 184 9.78 -0.29 3.49
CA ARG A 184 10.25 1.06 3.75
C ARG A 184 9.60 1.57 5.02
N LEU A 185 10.40 1.89 6.03
CA LEU A 185 9.89 2.32 7.33
C LEU A 185 9.93 3.83 7.40
N VAL A 186 8.77 4.44 7.59
CA VAL A 186 8.62 5.90 7.53
C VAL A 186 8.08 6.40 8.87
N PRO A 187 8.80 7.25 9.61
CA PRO A 187 8.30 7.81 10.86
C PRO A 187 7.13 8.77 10.60
N LEU A 188 5.98 8.56 11.23
CA LEU A 188 4.90 9.54 11.22
C LEU A 188 5.26 10.72 12.11
N GLU A 189 5.23 11.94 11.58
CA GLU A 189 5.39 13.15 12.38
C GLU A 189 4.03 13.85 12.59
N PRO A 190 3.39 13.72 13.77
CA PRO A 190 2.05 14.28 14.00
C PRO A 190 2.02 15.81 14.08
N ARG A 191 3.18 16.44 14.32
CA ARG A 191 3.27 17.91 14.46
C ARG A 191 3.18 18.62 13.12
N LEU A 192 3.57 17.95 12.05
CA LEU A 192 3.32 18.38 10.69
C LEU A 192 1.90 17.90 10.36
N GLY A 193 0.97 18.82 10.12
CA GLY A 193 -0.45 18.49 9.85
C GLY A 193 -0.69 17.51 8.68
N ASN A 194 0.38 17.06 8.02
CA ASN A 194 0.42 15.98 7.05
C ASN A 194 1.71 15.14 7.24
N GLY A 195 1.73 14.29 8.28
CA GLY A 195 2.91 13.52 8.72
C GLY A 195 3.49 12.51 7.71
N ARG A 196 2.94 12.43 6.49
CA ARG A 196 3.38 11.54 5.41
C ARG A 196 4.17 12.24 4.30
N LEU A 197 4.18 13.58 4.26
CA LEU A 197 4.71 14.32 3.10
C LEU A 197 6.16 13.93 2.74
N HIS A 198 7.00 13.73 3.75
CA HIS A 198 8.40 13.36 3.56
C HIS A 198 8.59 11.99 2.91
N ALA A 199 7.62 11.07 3.04
CA ALA A 199 7.65 9.76 2.38
C ALA A 199 7.54 9.91 0.85
N TYR A 200 6.81 10.93 0.40
CA TYR A 200 6.55 11.19 -1.02
C TYR A 200 7.66 12.00 -1.69
N GLY A 201 8.83 12.16 -1.06
CA GLY A 201 9.98 12.86 -1.65
C GLY A 201 10.30 12.44 -3.09
N PRO A 202 10.38 11.12 -3.40
CA PRO A 202 10.59 10.65 -4.77
C PRO A 202 9.52 11.07 -5.77
N LEU A 203 8.25 11.18 -5.35
CA LEU A 203 7.16 11.65 -6.22
C LEU A 203 7.19 13.17 -6.38
N TYR A 204 7.52 13.88 -5.30
CA TYR A 204 7.64 15.33 -5.30
C TYR A 204 8.75 15.80 -6.24
N SER A 205 9.89 15.11 -6.22
CA SER A 205 11.05 15.43 -7.05
C SER A 205 10.86 15.09 -8.53
N LEU A 206 9.71 14.56 -8.97
CA LEU A 206 9.37 14.42 -10.37
C LEU A 206 8.70 15.68 -10.95
N LEU A 207 8.21 16.58 -10.09
CA LEU A 207 7.31 17.67 -10.49
C LEU A 207 8.08 18.92 -10.92
N PRO A 208 7.91 19.40 -12.17
CA PRO A 208 8.50 20.64 -12.64
C PRO A 208 8.10 21.85 -11.80
N LEU A 209 8.95 22.88 -11.79
CA LEU A 209 8.72 24.11 -11.03
C LEU A 209 7.38 24.78 -11.38
N ALA A 210 7.00 24.75 -12.66
CA ALA A 210 5.74 25.29 -13.13
C ALA A 210 4.52 24.54 -12.53
N VAL A 211 4.63 23.23 -12.38
CA VAL A 211 3.59 22.39 -11.76
C VAL A 211 3.50 22.69 -10.26
N LEU A 212 4.63 22.73 -9.56
CA LEU A 212 4.65 23.06 -8.12
C LEU A 212 4.02 24.44 -7.84
N ARG A 213 4.41 25.46 -8.61
CA ARG A 213 3.84 26.82 -8.50
C ARG A 213 2.33 26.82 -8.73
N ARG A 214 1.85 26.09 -9.75
CA ARG A 214 0.42 25.99 -10.08
C ARG A 214 -0.40 25.43 -8.92
N PHE A 215 0.15 24.47 -8.17
CA PHE A 215 -0.54 23.83 -7.06
C PHE A 215 -0.16 24.41 -5.68
N GLY A 216 0.59 25.52 -5.65
CA GLY A 216 0.97 26.21 -4.41
C GLY A 216 1.89 25.38 -3.52
N LEU A 217 2.81 24.64 -4.15
CA LEU A 217 3.84 23.84 -3.50
C LEU A 217 5.21 24.52 -3.64
N PRO A 218 6.02 24.58 -2.57
CA PRO A 218 7.35 25.19 -2.64
C PRO A 218 8.33 24.28 -3.41
N PRO A 219 9.22 24.81 -4.27
CA PRO A 219 10.26 23.98 -4.86
C PRO A 219 11.23 23.47 -3.79
N ARG A 220 11.58 22.18 -3.87
CA ARG A 220 12.45 21.50 -2.90
C ARG A 220 13.24 20.39 -3.57
N GLY A 221 14.53 20.31 -3.23
CA GLY A 221 15.32 19.11 -3.47
C GLY A 221 14.96 18.07 -2.41
N HIS A 222 14.94 16.81 -2.81
CA HIS A 222 14.72 15.70 -1.88
C HIS A 222 15.93 14.78 -1.91
N SER A 223 16.15 14.09 -0.79
CA SER A 223 17.05 12.95 -0.72
C SER A 223 16.24 11.67 -0.54
N TRP A 224 16.76 10.60 -1.11
CA TRP A 224 16.29 9.25 -0.90
C TRP A 224 17.47 8.37 -0.44
N PRO A 225 17.26 7.36 0.39
CA PRO A 225 16.05 7.11 1.16
C PRO A 225 15.76 8.25 2.18
N PRO A 226 14.52 8.36 2.68
CA PRO A 226 14.20 9.34 3.72
C PRO A 226 14.96 8.98 5.00
N MET A 227 15.88 9.86 5.39
CA MET A 227 16.71 9.70 6.58
C MET A 227 16.01 10.28 7.81
N ILE A 228 15.93 11.60 7.88
CA ILE A 228 15.31 12.32 8.99
C ILE A 228 14.13 13.11 8.42
N ALA A 229 13.00 13.13 9.13
CA ALA A 229 11.88 13.96 8.75
C ALA A 229 12.32 15.43 8.81
N PHE A 230 12.59 16.04 7.65
CA PHE A 230 12.81 17.48 7.58
C PHE A 230 11.58 18.18 8.16
N ARG A 231 11.80 19.00 9.20
CA ARG A 231 10.76 19.79 9.86
C ARG A 231 10.41 20.99 8.99
N ASP A 232 9.76 20.69 7.88
CA ASP A 232 9.41 21.71 6.90
C ASP A 232 8.12 22.41 7.28
N HIS A 233 8.10 23.72 7.06
CA HIS A 233 6.88 24.53 7.08
C HIS A 233 6.07 24.27 5.81
N ALA A 234 5.64 23.02 5.60
CA ALA A 234 4.73 22.68 4.52
C ALA A 234 3.30 23.14 4.84
N PRO A 235 2.51 23.56 3.84
CA PRO A 235 1.08 23.79 4.03
C PRO A 235 0.40 22.57 4.67
N LYS A 236 -0.63 22.80 5.50
CA LYS A 236 -1.37 21.69 6.14
C LYS A 236 -1.98 20.72 5.12
N ASP A 237 -2.39 21.23 3.97
CA ASP A 237 -2.95 20.49 2.83
C ASP A 237 -1.89 20.08 1.78
N ALA A 238 -0.61 20.04 2.15
CA ALA A 238 0.48 19.75 1.20
C ALA A 238 0.36 18.38 0.51
N VAL A 239 -0.10 17.33 1.21
CA VAL A 239 -0.30 16.01 0.59
C VAL A 239 -1.42 16.05 -0.44
N ASP A 240 -2.52 16.75 -0.16
CA ASP A 240 -3.61 16.91 -1.13
C ASP A 240 -3.16 17.73 -2.36
N ARG A 241 -2.35 18.77 -2.13
CA ARG A 241 -1.74 19.55 -3.22
C ARG A 241 -0.81 18.70 -4.06
N LEU A 242 0.02 17.87 -3.42
CA LEU A 242 0.94 16.95 -4.08
C LEU A 242 0.18 15.91 -4.89
N SER A 243 -0.87 15.31 -4.34
CA SER A 243 -1.77 14.39 -5.05
C SER A 243 -2.34 15.03 -6.32
N ARG A 244 -2.85 16.26 -6.23
CA ARG A 244 -3.35 16.99 -7.42
C ARG A 244 -2.27 17.34 -8.42
N ALA A 245 -1.08 17.71 -7.95
CA ALA A 245 0.05 18.05 -8.79
C ALA A 245 0.61 16.84 -9.54
N LEU A 246 0.76 15.71 -8.85
CA LEU A 246 1.16 14.44 -9.45
C LEU A 246 0.12 13.97 -10.46
N ALA A 247 -1.16 13.93 -10.09
CA ALA A 247 -2.24 13.56 -11.00
C ALA A 247 -2.20 14.38 -12.30
N PHE A 248 -2.02 15.71 -12.19
CA PHE A 248 -1.88 16.59 -13.34
C PHE A 248 -0.65 16.25 -14.20
N HIS A 249 0.49 15.94 -13.58
CA HIS A 249 1.76 15.66 -14.25
C HIS A 249 1.77 14.31 -14.98
N ILE A 250 1.23 13.25 -14.36
CA ILE A 250 1.22 11.90 -14.93
C ILE A 250 0.07 11.68 -15.92
N TRP A 251 -0.97 12.52 -15.87
CA TRP A 251 -2.17 12.36 -16.68
C TRP A 251 -1.92 12.10 -18.18
N PRO A 252 -1.00 12.82 -18.87
CA PRO A 252 -0.73 12.58 -20.28
C PRO A 252 -0.27 11.15 -20.61
N LEU A 253 0.31 10.44 -19.63
CA LEU A 253 0.75 9.06 -19.75
C LEU A 253 -0.40 8.05 -19.52
N LEU A 254 -1.45 8.44 -18.79
CA LEU A 254 -2.62 7.61 -18.50
C LEU A 254 -3.74 7.80 -19.52
N SER A 255 -3.99 9.06 -19.92
CA SER A 255 -5.05 9.45 -20.83
C SER A 255 -4.62 10.65 -21.66
N SER A 256 -4.11 10.39 -22.87
CA SER A 256 -3.53 11.42 -23.74
C SER A 256 -4.55 12.27 -24.50
N ARG A 257 -5.81 11.81 -24.66
CA ARG A 257 -6.81 12.47 -25.51
C ARG A 257 -7.69 13.48 -24.79
N SER A 258 -7.97 13.24 -23.51
CA SER A 258 -8.83 14.13 -22.71
C SER A 258 -8.19 14.55 -21.41
N ARG A 259 -8.76 15.57 -20.80
CA ARG A 259 -8.22 16.22 -19.61
C ARG A 259 -8.84 15.63 -18.35
N PRO A 260 -8.18 15.71 -17.17
CA PRO A 260 -8.76 15.20 -15.92
C PRO A 260 -10.13 15.79 -15.57
N GLY A 261 -10.38 17.05 -15.97
CA GLY A 261 -11.66 17.75 -15.70
C GLY A 261 -12.84 17.26 -16.54
N ASP A 262 -12.58 16.39 -17.52
CA ASP A 262 -13.60 15.80 -18.38
C ASP A 262 -14.28 14.58 -17.72
N PHE A 263 -13.77 14.18 -16.55
CA PHE A 263 -14.15 12.98 -15.81
C PHE A 263 -14.75 13.36 -14.47
N SER A 264 -15.69 12.54 -14.00
CA SER A 264 -16.24 12.63 -12.65
C SER A 264 -15.13 12.54 -11.60
N PRO A 265 -15.24 13.22 -10.44
CA PRO A 265 -14.30 13.05 -9.35
C PRO A 265 -14.15 11.60 -8.85
N SER A 266 -15.18 10.77 -9.04
CA SER A 266 -15.18 9.35 -8.69
C SER A 266 -14.71 8.43 -9.81
N ASP A 267 -14.35 8.96 -10.98
CA ASP A 267 -13.84 8.15 -12.09
C ASP A 267 -12.60 7.36 -11.64
N PRO A 268 -12.52 6.04 -11.88
CA PRO A 268 -11.42 5.23 -11.37
C PRO A 268 -10.03 5.65 -11.86
N ILE A 269 -9.90 6.14 -13.10
CA ILE A 269 -8.61 6.62 -13.64
C ILE A 269 -8.20 7.90 -12.90
N ARG A 270 -9.17 8.78 -12.64
CA ARG A 270 -8.93 9.98 -11.85
C ARG A 270 -8.52 9.65 -10.43
N VAL A 271 -9.24 8.77 -9.74
CA VAL A 271 -8.89 8.31 -8.37
C VAL A 271 -7.48 7.72 -8.34
N LEU A 272 -7.16 6.81 -9.27
CA LEU A 272 -5.83 6.22 -9.40
C LEU A 272 -4.74 7.26 -9.62
N SER A 273 -4.98 8.26 -10.47
CA SER A 273 -3.99 9.33 -10.72
C SER A 273 -3.67 10.16 -9.48
N HIS A 274 -4.61 10.24 -8.53
CA HIS A 274 -4.47 10.97 -7.27
C HIS A 274 -3.84 10.15 -6.13
N ASP A 275 -3.75 8.82 -6.29
CA ASP A 275 -3.28 7.92 -5.24
C ASP A 275 -1.75 7.90 -5.14
N LEU A 276 -1.20 8.74 -4.26
CA LEU A 276 0.24 8.80 -4.01
C LEU A 276 0.80 7.47 -3.47
N ASP A 277 0.03 6.73 -2.68
CA ASP A 277 0.46 5.47 -2.07
C ASP A 277 0.59 4.38 -3.14
N TYR A 278 -0.25 4.42 -4.18
CA TYR A 278 -0.12 3.55 -5.36
C TYR A 278 1.17 3.83 -6.16
N TRP A 279 1.50 5.10 -6.42
CA TRP A 279 2.66 5.45 -7.27
C TRP A 279 4.01 5.32 -6.55
N LEU A 280 4.03 5.47 -5.23
CA LEU A 280 5.26 5.58 -4.45
C LEU A 280 6.19 4.35 -4.54
N PRO A 281 5.72 3.09 -4.43
CA PRO A 281 6.58 1.92 -4.57
C PRO A 281 7.29 1.84 -5.93
N PHE A 282 6.62 2.25 -7.01
CA PHE A 282 7.21 2.25 -8.35
C PHE A 282 8.27 3.35 -8.50
N ALA A 283 8.01 4.53 -7.93
CA ALA A 283 9.03 5.59 -7.84
C ALA A 283 10.26 5.13 -7.05
N ASP A 284 10.09 4.45 -5.92
CA ASP A 284 11.23 3.89 -5.16
C ASP A 284 12.05 2.93 -6.02
N VAL A 285 11.42 2.03 -6.79
CA VAL A 285 12.14 1.10 -7.69
C VAL A 285 12.91 1.85 -8.79
N VAL A 286 12.35 2.91 -9.38
CA VAL A 286 13.09 3.76 -10.35
C VAL A 286 14.31 4.37 -9.69
N VAL A 287 14.16 4.89 -8.48
CA VAL A 287 15.28 5.47 -7.71
C VAL A 287 16.36 4.43 -7.45
N GLN A 288 15.99 3.23 -7.00
CA GLN A 288 16.94 2.13 -6.77
C GLN A 288 17.72 1.78 -8.04
N ARG A 289 17.03 1.62 -9.19
CA ARG A 289 17.65 1.28 -10.47
C ARG A 289 18.64 2.35 -10.92
N ARG A 290 18.24 3.62 -10.85
CA ARG A 290 19.10 4.74 -11.23
C ARG A 290 20.28 4.89 -10.27
N ALA A 291 20.09 4.67 -8.97
CA ALA A 291 21.19 4.64 -7.99
C ALA A 291 22.19 3.49 -8.28
N GLN A 292 21.70 2.30 -8.60
CA GLN A 292 22.54 1.15 -8.98
C GLN A 292 23.31 1.40 -10.28
N ALA A 293 22.68 2.05 -11.26
CA ALA A 293 23.31 2.38 -12.54
C ALA A 293 24.52 3.31 -12.41
N ARG A 294 24.63 4.07 -11.31
CA ARG A 294 25.81 4.90 -11.00
C ARG A 294 27.04 4.07 -10.63
N GLY A 295 26.88 2.77 -10.39
CA GLY A 295 27.95 1.88 -9.97
C GLY A 295 28.20 1.90 -8.46
N ARG A 296 29.28 1.24 -8.05
CA ARG A 296 29.61 0.97 -6.64
C ARG A 296 30.92 1.65 -6.24
N VAL A 297 31.01 2.01 -4.97
CA VAL A 297 32.20 2.64 -4.40
C VAL A 297 33.40 1.69 -4.53
N ALA A 298 34.52 2.21 -5.02
CA ALA A 298 35.76 1.46 -5.16
C ALA A 298 36.29 0.99 -3.79
N PHE A 299 37.16 -0.01 -3.82
CA PHE A 299 37.97 -0.35 -2.65
C PHE A 299 39.04 0.72 -2.44
N GLU A 300 39.25 1.11 -1.19
CA GLU A 300 40.25 2.11 -0.81
C GLU A 300 41.65 1.52 -0.69
N SER A 301 41.76 0.21 -0.48
CA SER A 301 43.02 -0.51 -0.37
C SER A 301 42.89 -1.99 -0.76
N ASP A 302 44.01 -2.62 -1.06
CA ASP A 302 44.06 -4.08 -1.31
C ASP A 302 43.75 -4.89 -0.04
N SER A 303 44.05 -4.36 1.15
CA SER A 303 43.66 -4.98 2.42
C SER A 303 42.15 -5.05 2.55
N GLN A 304 41.45 -3.94 2.27
CA GLN A 304 39.99 -3.88 2.31
C GLN A 304 39.37 -4.85 1.30
N ARG A 305 39.98 -4.98 0.10
CA ARG A 305 39.56 -5.97 -0.89
C ARG A 305 39.74 -7.40 -0.39
N ALA A 306 40.89 -7.72 0.19
CA ALA A 306 41.16 -9.06 0.72
C ALA A 306 40.21 -9.43 1.87
N GLU A 307 39.92 -8.50 2.77
CA GLU A 307 38.93 -8.69 3.85
C GLU A 307 37.53 -8.94 3.29
N PHE A 308 37.15 -8.18 2.25
CA PHE A 308 35.87 -8.34 1.58
C PHE A 308 35.76 -9.71 0.88
N GLU A 309 36.78 -10.15 0.16
CA GLU A 309 36.82 -11.46 -0.49
C GLU A 309 36.78 -12.60 0.54
N ALA A 310 37.48 -12.45 1.66
CA ALA A 310 37.41 -13.39 2.77
C ALA A 310 36.01 -13.43 3.42
N ALA A 311 35.33 -12.29 3.56
CA ALA A 311 33.96 -12.23 4.05
C ALA A 311 32.97 -12.87 3.07
N GLN A 312 33.13 -12.62 1.77
CA GLN A 312 32.36 -13.27 0.71
C GLN A 312 32.51 -14.79 0.74
N ALA A 313 33.73 -15.30 0.93
CA ALA A 313 33.99 -16.75 1.01
C ALA A 313 33.40 -17.42 2.26
N ARG A 314 33.08 -16.64 3.31
CA ARG A 314 32.43 -17.13 4.54
C ARG A 314 30.91 -17.12 4.48
N LEU A 315 30.32 -16.55 3.41
CA LEU A 315 28.87 -16.55 3.27
C LEU A 315 28.33 -17.99 3.15
N PRO A 316 27.21 -18.30 3.80
CA PRO A 316 26.55 -19.59 3.64
C PRO A 316 26.23 -19.83 2.16
N PRO A 317 26.53 -21.02 1.61
CA PRO A 317 26.32 -21.30 0.18
C PRO A 317 24.83 -21.30 -0.21
N ASP A 318 23.94 -21.46 0.77
CA ASP A 318 22.48 -21.42 0.64
C ASP A 318 21.88 -20.00 0.78
N LEU A 319 22.70 -19.00 1.15
CA LEU A 319 22.25 -17.61 1.14
C LEU A 319 22.23 -17.09 -0.30
N GLU A 320 21.03 -16.74 -0.79
CA GLU A 320 20.79 -16.15 -2.11
C GLU A 320 21.18 -14.66 -2.16
N ALA A 321 22.39 -14.32 -1.70
CA ALA A 321 22.94 -12.97 -1.70
C ALA A 321 24.46 -12.96 -1.73
N ASP A 322 25.02 -11.83 -2.17
CA ASP A 322 26.45 -11.59 -2.21
C ASP A 322 26.78 -10.31 -1.45
N TYR A 323 27.94 -10.26 -0.78
CA TYR A 323 28.49 -8.98 -0.38
C TYR A 323 28.83 -8.19 -1.64
N GLN A 324 28.46 -6.91 -1.63
CA GLN A 324 28.84 -5.92 -2.63
C GLN A 324 29.26 -4.63 -1.93
N ARG A 325 30.10 -3.83 -2.59
CA ARG A 325 30.38 -2.46 -2.14
C ARG A 325 29.14 -1.59 -2.33
N PRO A 326 28.77 -0.69 -1.41
CA PRO A 326 27.58 0.15 -1.58
C PRO A 326 27.57 0.95 -2.87
N THR A 327 26.39 1.31 -3.37
CA THR A 327 26.27 2.18 -4.55
C THR A 327 26.78 3.59 -4.27
N PHE A 328 27.25 4.29 -5.30
CA PHE A 328 27.61 5.71 -5.16
C PHE A 328 26.40 6.58 -4.76
N GLY A 329 26.68 7.63 -4.00
CA GLY A 329 25.73 8.70 -3.72
C GLY A 329 25.64 9.70 -4.89
N GLY A 330 24.84 10.74 -4.71
CA GLY A 330 24.72 11.88 -5.62
C GLY A 330 23.36 11.96 -6.33
N PRO A 331 23.24 12.75 -7.40
CA PRO A 331 21.97 12.95 -8.10
C PRO A 331 21.46 11.66 -8.73
N VAL A 332 20.21 11.31 -8.43
CA VAL A 332 19.47 10.22 -9.09
C VAL A 332 18.84 10.75 -10.38
N TRP A 333 18.36 11.98 -10.34
CA TRP A 333 18.01 12.77 -11.53
C TRP A 333 18.10 14.26 -11.23
N GLN A 334 18.34 15.03 -12.29
CA GLN A 334 18.43 16.47 -12.25
C GLN A 334 17.85 17.11 -13.52
N GLY A 335 16.96 18.08 -13.33
CA GLY A 335 16.30 18.80 -14.42
C GLY A 335 14.97 18.19 -14.89
N GLU A 336 14.20 18.97 -15.65
CA GLU A 336 12.86 18.60 -16.12
C GLU A 336 12.88 17.38 -17.06
N GLU A 337 13.93 17.22 -17.86
CA GLU A 337 14.05 16.12 -18.84
C GLU A 337 14.27 14.78 -18.13
N GLU A 338 15.30 14.68 -17.29
CA GLU A 338 15.58 13.44 -16.56
C GLU A 338 14.43 13.07 -15.60
N ALA A 339 13.78 14.06 -14.98
CA ALA A 339 12.61 13.84 -14.14
C ALA A 339 11.39 13.35 -14.94
N TRP A 340 11.22 13.81 -16.18
CA TRP A 340 10.18 13.32 -17.07
C TRP A 340 10.45 11.89 -17.54
N GLU A 341 11.70 11.55 -17.86
CA GLU A 341 12.10 10.17 -18.15
C GLU A 341 11.84 9.25 -16.96
N ALA A 342 12.20 9.69 -15.75
CA ALA A 342 11.90 8.95 -14.51
C ALA A 342 10.39 8.76 -14.34
N THR A 343 9.59 9.79 -14.64
CA THR A 343 8.11 9.70 -14.59
C THR A 343 7.59 8.63 -15.55
N ARG A 344 8.15 8.53 -16.75
CA ARG A 344 7.78 7.48 -17.72
C ARG A 344 8.16 6.10 -17.22
N GLU A 345 9.37 5.93 -16.70
CA GLU A 345 9.82 4.67 -16.09
C GLU A 345 8.90 4.23 -14.94
N VAL A 346 8.42 5.16 -14.12
CA VAL A 346 7.45 4.88 -13.04
C VAL A 346 6.14 4.31 -13.60
N VAL A 347 5.60 4.93 -14.65
CA VAL A 347 4.35 4.45 -15.28
C VAL A 347 4.55 3.11 -15.98
N GLU A 348 5.69 2.92 -16.65
CA GLU A 348 6.05 1.64 -17.30
C GLU A 348 6.21 0.51 -16.27
N LEU A 349 6.80 0.81 -15.10
CA LEU A 349 6.90 -0.14 -13.98
C LEU A 349 5.54 -0.49 -13.38
N ALA A 350 4.65 0.49 -13.24
CA ALA A 350 3.27 0.23 -12.83
C ALA A 350 2.52 -0.63 -13.86
N ASP A 351 2.87 -0.55 -15.14
CA ASP A 351 2.37 -1.43 -16.22
C ASP A 351 3.16 -2.74 -16.36
N LYS A 352 4.08 -3.08 -15.45
CA LYS A 352 4.84 -4.35 -15.52
C LYS A 352 3.86 -5.53 -15.53
N GLY A 353 3.90 -6.34 -16.59
CA GLY A 353 2.97 -7.46 -16.80
C GLY A 353 1.57 -7.06 -17.30
N GLY A 354 1.38 -5.80 -17.72
CA GLY A 354 0.12 -5.30 -18.27
C GLY A 354 -0.96 -5.02 -17.24
N GLN A 355 -0.63 -4.95 -15.95
CA GLN A 355 -1.61 -4.77 -14.87
C GLN A 355 -2.28 -3.40 -14.93
N LEU A 356 -1.49 -2.32 -15.02
CA LEU A 356 -2.04 -0.97 -15.15
C LEU A 356 -2.90 -0.85 -16.42
N ARG A 357 -2.41 -1.33 -17.56
CA ARG A 357 -3.18 -1.31 -18.81
C ARG A 357 -4.45 -2.14 -18.73
N ALA A 358 -4.41 -3.32 -18.12
CA ALA A 358 -5.60 -4.13 -17.90
C ALA A 358 -6.62 -3.40 -17.02
N ILE A 359 -6.18 -2.69 -15.97
CA ILE A 359 -7.04 -1.84 -15.14
C ILE A 359 -7.63 -0.70 -15.99
N LEU A 360 -6.80 0.04 -16.73
CA LEU A 360 -7.24 1.16 -17.57
C LEU A 360 -8.23 0.71 -18.65
N ASP A 361 -7.97 -0.43 -19.29
CA ASP A 361 -8.83 -0.99 -20.33
C ASP A 361 -10.13 -1.54 -19.75
N ALA A 362 -10.09 -2.20 -18.59
CA ALA A 362 -11.30 -2.63 -17.87
C ALA A 362 -12.18 -1.42 -17.53
N VAL A 363 -11.59 -0.34 -17.01
CA VAL A 363 -12.33 0.91 -16.72
C VAL A 363 -12.88 1.52 -18.00
N ARG A 364 -12.10 1.60 -19.08
CA ARG A 364 -12.55 2.14 -20.39
C ARG A 364 -13.67 1.32 -21.02
N CYS A 365 -13.69 0.01 -20.83
CA CYS A 365 -14.73 -0.88 -21.34
C CYS A 365 -16.00 -0.87 -20.49
N GLY A 366 -15.89 -0.62 -19.19
CA GLY A 366 -17.00 -0.65 -18.23
C GLY A 366 -17.62 0.70 -17.88
N ARG A 367 -17.30 1.77 -18.62
CA ARG A 367 -17.75 3.13 -18.28
C ARG A 367 -19.27 3.27 -18.28
N VAL A 368 -19.75 4.09 -17.35
CA VAL A 368 -21.15 4.52 -17.25
C VAL A 368 -21.25 6.04 -17.38
N ASP A 369 -22.47 6.56 -17.57
CA ASP A 369 -22.69 8.01 -17.76
C ASP A 369 -22.17 8.83 -16.57
N ASP A 370 -22.29 8.29 -15.36
CA ASP A 370 -21.83 8.90 -14.10
C ASP A 370 -20.29 9.06 -14.00
N ASP A 371 -19.51 8.40 -14.86
CA ASP A 371 -18.05 8.53 -14.91
C ASP A 371 -17.61 9.82 -15.61
N PHE A 372 -18.51 10.47 -16.36
CA PHE A 372 -18.20 11.67 -17.12
C PHE A 372 -18.60 12.94 -16.37
N SER A 373 -17.85 14.02 -16.58
CA SER A 373 -18.33 15.33 -16.15
C SER A 373 -19.39 15.86 -17.13
N ALA A 374 -20.08 16.93 -16.75
CA ALA A 374 -21.03 17.61 -17.64
C ALA A 374 -20.36 18.26 -18.87
N ARG A 375 -19.03 18.19 -18.99
CA ARG A 375 -18.27 18.75 -20.11
C ARG A 375 -18.19 17.75 -21.25
N TRP A 376 -18.07 18.28 -22.45
CA TRP A 376 -17.78 17.46 -23.63
C TRP A 376 -16.34 16.94 -23.57
N SER A 377 -16.14 15.69 -23.97
CA SER A 377 -14.84 15.04 -24.08
C SER A 377 -14.85 13.95 -25.15
N PHE A 378 -13.66 13.56 -25.63
CA PHE A 378 -13.55 12.53 -26.66
C PHE A 378 -14.07 11.17 -26.17
N GLU A 379 -13.81 10.80 -24.92
CA GLU A 379 -14.27 9.53 -24.36
C GLU A 379 -15.78 9.56 -24.09
N ARG A 380 -16.34 10.72 -23.72
CA ARG A 380 -17.80 10.87 -23.59
C ARG A 380 -18.48 10.76 -24.95
N GLU A 381 -17.93 11.42 -25.97
CA GLU A 381 -18.45 11.31 -27.34
C GLU A 381 -18.36 9.86 -27.85
N ASP A 382 -17.24 9.17 -27.63
CA ASP A 382 -17.07 7.77 -28.00
C ASP A 382 -18.04 6.86 -27.23
N PHE A 383 -18.28 7.14 -25.94
CA PHE A 383 -19.28 6.45 -25.13
C PHE A 383 -20.69 6.69 -25.68
N GLU A 384 -21.09 7.93 -25.93
CA GLU A 384 -22.42 8.28 -26.48
C GLU A 384 -22.61 7.69 -27.89
N ARG A 385 -21.57 7.68 -28.74
CA ARG A 385 -21.60 7.03 -30.06
C ARG A 385 -21.78 5.52 -29.96
N ARG A 386 -21.14 4.87 -28.98
CA ARG A 386 -21.35 3.45 -28.69
C ARG A 386 -22.76 3.22 -28.15
N LEU A 387 -23.24 4.06 -27.24
CA LEU A 387 -24.55 3.98 -26.61
C LEU A 387 -25.69 4.13 -27.63
N HIS A 388 -25.59 5.12 -28.52
CA HIS A 388 -26.65 5.48 -29.47
C HIS A 388 -26.52 4.82 -30.84
N ARG A 389 -25.65 3.82 -31.00
CA ARG A 389 -25.51 3.10 -32.28
C ARG A 389 -26.76 2.26 -32.55
N ARG A 390 -27.55 2.66 -33.57
CA ARG A 390 -28.86 2.11 -34.03
C ARG A 390 -29.03 0.58 -34.15
N ARG A 391 -27.99 -0.25 -33.90
CA ARG A 391 -28.02 -1.72 -34.01
C ARG A 391 -27.57 -2.48 -32.75
N LEU A 392 -27.17 -1.81 -31.68
CA LEU A 392 -26.92 -2.52 -30.42
C LEU A 392 -28.28 -2.81 -29.75
N LYS A 393 -28.81 -4.01 -29.99
CA LYS A 393 -29.85 -4.58 -29.13
C LYS A 393 -29.20 -4.87 -27.78
N TRP A 394 -29.34 -3.97 -26.84
CA TRP A 394 -28.83 -4.14 -25.48
C TRP A 394 -29.55 -5.34 -24.87
N ARG A 395 -28.84 -6.46 -24.74
CA ARG A 395 -29.27 -7.57 -23.90
C ARG A 395 -28.76 -7.24 -22.50
N VAL A 396 -29.60 -6.59 -21.70
CA VAL A 396 -29.35 -6.44 -20.26
C VAL A 396 -29.23 -7.85 -19.71
N SER A 397 -28.00 -8.24 -19.40
CA SER A 397 -27.67 -9.53 -18.83
C SER A 397 -27.38 -9.23 -17.38
N PHE A 398 -28.34 -9.52 -16.51
CA PHE A 398 -28.05 -9.55 -15.08
C PHE A 398 -27.09 -10.72 -14.87
N VAL A 399 -25.81 -10.40 -14.76
CA VAL A 399 -24.79 -11.34 -14.32
C VAL A 399 -24.84 -11.27 -12.80
N GLU A 400 -25.55 -12.22 -12.18
CA GLU A 400 -25.32 -12.49 -10.77
C GLU A 400 -23.86 -12.93 -10.64
N LEU A 401 -23.06 -12.09 -9.98
CA LEU A 401 -21.72 -12.45 -9.58
C LEU A 401 -21.85 -13.56 -8.52
N HIS A 402 -21.75 -14.81 -8.95
CA HIS A 402 -21.84 -15.98 -8.08
C HIS A 402 -20.71 -16.04 -7.01
N ASP A 403 -19.71 -15.16 -7.08
CA ASP A 403 -18.55 -15.10 -6.18
C ASP A 403 -18.42 -13.80 -5.36
N THR A 404 -19.35 -12.86 -5.47
CA THR A 404 -19.46 -11.83 -4.41
C THR A 404 -20.46 -12.33 -3.39
N ALA A 405 -19.96 -12.78 -2.24
CA ALA A 405 -20.79 -12.93 -1.05
C ALA A 405 -21.62 -11.63 -0.92
N PRO A 406 -22.97 -11.70 -0.97
CA PRO A 406 -23.78 -10.51 -0.86
C PRO A 406 -23.40 -9.82 0.44
N VAL A 407 -23.20 -8.50 0.40
CA VAL A 407 -22.92 -7.71 1.59
C VAL A 407 -24.08 -7.92 2.56
N HIS A 408 -23.90 -8.83 3.50
CA HIS A 408 -24.90 -9.17 4.49
C HIS A 408 -25.13 -7.91 5.31
N SER A 409 -26.35 -7.36 5.24
CA SER A 409 -26.76 -6.38 6.24
C SER A 409 -26.65 -7.07 7.62
N PRO A 410 -26.28 -6.36 8.70
CA PRO A 410 -26.18 -6.94 10.05
C PRO A 410 -27.47 -7.59 10.59
N ARG A 411 -28.57 -7.55 9.84
CA ARG A 411 -29.84 -8.24 10.14
C ARG A 411 -29.99 -9.62 9.49
N ALA A 412 -29.11 -10.00 8.56
CA ALA A 412 -29.23 -11.27 7.81
C ALA A 412 -28.63 -12.48 8.56
N GLU A 413 -27.93 -12.27 9.68
CA GLU A 413 -27.36 -13.35 10.52
C GLU A 413 -28.36 -13.94 11.52
N ALA A 414 -29.66 -13.67 11.36
CA ALA A 414 -30.68 -14.04 12.35
C ALA A 414 -31.50 -15.29 12.00
N ASP A 415 -30.94 -16.30 11.32
CA ASP A 415 -31.53 -17.65 11.36
C ASP A 415 -30.55 -18.80 11.04
N PRO A 416 -29.71 -19.21 12.01
CA PRO A 416 -28.87 -20.40 11.92
C PRO A 416 -29.68 -21.70 11.74
N GLU A 417 -30.92 -21.73 12.24
CA GLU A 417 -31.80 -22.90 12.23
C GLU A 417 -32.26 -23.28 10.81
N HIS A 418 -32.47 -22.29 9.93
CA HIS A 418 -32.81 -22.53 8.53
C HIS A 418 -31.65 -23.08 7.68
N SER A 419 -30.40 -22.86 8.09
CA SER A 419 -29.22 -23.32 7.35
C SER A 419 -28.93 -24.81 7.58
N LEU A 420 -29.17 -25.32 8.78
CA LEU A 420 -28.94 -26.74 9.14
C LEU A 420 -30.00 -27.67 8.53
N LEU A 421 -31.29 -27.33 8.66
CA LEU A 421 -32.39 -28.10 8.06
C LEU A 421 -32.25 -28.23 6.53
N TRP A 422 -31.71 -27.18 5.90
CA TRP A 422 -31.49 -27.17 4.46
C TRP A 422 -30.36 -28.08 4.00
N GLN A 423 -29.26 -28.14 4.78
CA GLN A 423 -28.14 -29.04 4.50
C GLN A 423 -28.56 -30.50 4.65
N ASP A 424 -29.35 -30.81 5.69
CA ASP A 424 -29.87 -32.15 5.94
C ASP A 424 -30.84 -32.60 4.83
N PHE A 425 -31.78 -31.73 4.44
CA PHE A 425 -32.72 -32.02 3.36
C PHE A 425 -32.01 -32.23 2.01
N LEU A 426 -31.05 -31.37 1.65
CA LEU A 426 -30.27 -31.57 0.42
C LEU A 426 -29.47 -32.87 0.47
N GLY A 427 -29.01 -33.30 1.65
CA GLY A 427 -28.40 -34.62 1.86
C GLY A 427 -29.28 -35.78 1.39
N LEU A 428 -30.60 -35.69 1.61
CA LEU A 428 -31.59 -36.73 1.27
C LEU A 428 -32.02 -36.73 -0.19
N VAL A 429 -31.92 -35.59 -0.89
CA VAL A 429 -32.30 -35.48 -2.30
C VAL A 429 -31.16 -36.01 -3.18
N ASN A 430 -31.49 -36.76 -4.25
CA ASN A 430 -30.48 -37.26 -5.19
C ASN A 430 -29.87 -36.13 -6.06
N GLU A 431 -28.71 -36.37 -6.66
CA GLU A 431 -27.96 -35.32 -7.37
C GLU A 431 -28.74 -34.63 -8.51
N LYS A 432 -29.63 -35.36 -9.20
CA LYS A 432 -30.44 -34.81 -10.30
C LYS A 432 -31.59 -33.94 -9.78
N ASP A 433 -32.26 -34.38 -8.72
CA ASP A 433 -33.37 -33.68 -8.09
C ASP A 433 -32.84 -32.46 -7.28
N ARG A 434 -31.61 -32.50 -6.74
CA ARG A 434 -30.94 -31.36 -6.08
C ARG A 434 -30.84 -30.14 -6.99
N ARG A 435 -30.51 -30.35 -8.27
CA ARG A 435 -30.41 -29.25 -9.26
C ARG A 435 -31.74 -28.53 -9.45
N ILE A 436 -32.86 -29.27 -9.35
CA ILE A 436 -34.21 -28.70 -9.41
C ILE A 436 -34.53 -27.90 -8.14
N VAL A 437 -34.14 -28.41 -6.96
CA VAL A 437 -34.28 -27.70 -5.68
C VAL A 437 -33.48 -26.39 -5.65
N VAL A 438 -32.27 -26.40 -6.22
CA VAL A 438 -31.46 -25.20 -6.39
C VAL A 438 -32.17 -24.18 -7.29
N CYS A 439 -32.70 -24.59 -8.44
CA CYS A 439 -33.47 -23.67 -9.29
C CYS A 439 -34.69 -23.05 -8.58
N LEU A 440 -35.37 -23.81 -7.71
CA LEU A 440 -36.47 -23.28 -6.89
C LEU A 440 -36.01 -22.24 -5.86
N ARG A 441 -34.85 -22.47 -5.23
CA ARG A 441 -34.24 -21.51 -4.30
C ARG A 441 -33.84 -20.22 -5.00
N ASP A 442 -33.37 -20.34 -6.23
CA ASP A 442 -32.97 -19.21 -7.07
C ASP A 442 -34.19 -18.48 -7.69
N GLY A 443 -35.41 -18.78 -7.23
CA GLY A 443 -36.64 -18.09 -7.60
C GLY A 443 -37.31 -18.58 -8.89
N ILE A 444 -36.76 -19.61 -9.56
CA ILE A 444 -37.33 -20.19 -10.77
C ILE A 444 -38.43 -21.18 -10.36
N THR A 445 -39.69 -20.75 -10.42
CA THR A 445 -40.84 -21.53 -9.91
C THR A 445 -41.60 -22.30 -10.99
N SER A 446 -41.36 -21.99 -12.27
CA SER A 446 -42.04 -22.65 -13.40
C SER A 446 -41.32 -23.92 -13.85
N ALA A 447 -42.03 -25.06 -13.90
CA ALA A 447 -41.47 -26.34 -14.36
C ALA A 447 -40.93 -26.28 -15.80
N THR A 448 -41.50 -25.42 -16.64
CA THR A 448 -41.03 -25.18 -18.01
C THR A 448 -39.71 -24.43 -18.04
N GLU A 449 -39.51 -23.46 -17.14
CA GLU A 449 -38.28 -22.68 -17.04
C GLU A 449 -37.14 -23.50 -16.43
N ILE A 450 -37.44 -24.28 -15.38
CA ILE A 450 -36.50 -25.24 -14.80
C ILE A 450 -36.08 -26.29 -15.85
N GLY A 451 -37.04 -26.78 -16.64
CA GLY A 451 -36.78 -27.72 -17.73
C GLY A 451 -35.79 -27.15 -18.75
N LYS A 452 -36.00 -25.90 -19.16
CA LYS A 452 -35.12 -25.19 -20.10
C LYS A 452 -33.75 -24.90 -19.52
N ALA A 453 -33.68 -24.49 -18.25
CA ALA A 453 -32.43 -24.19 -17.55
C ALA A 453 -31.54 -25.43 -17.37
N LEU A 454 -32.15 -26.59 -17.12
CA LEU A 454 -31.45 -27.86 -16.93
C LEU A 454 -31.26 -28.68 -18.22
N GLY A 455 -31.67 -28.15 -19.37
CA GLY A 455 -31.49 -28.79 -20.67
C GLY A 455 -32.42 -29.98 -20.95
N TYR A 456 -33.56 -30.08 -20.27
CA TYR A 456 -34.56 -31.10 -20.54
C TYR A 456 -35.37 -30.78 -21.80
N ALA A 457 -35.66 -31.82 -22.60
CA ALA A 457 -36.43 -31.68 -23.85
C ALA A 457 -37.90 -31.29 -23.63
N ASN A 458 -38.46 -31.55 -22.44
CA ASN A 458 -39.80 -31.12 -22.05
C ASN A 458 -39.89 -31.00 -20.51
N HIS A 459 -40.99 -30.44 -19.99
CA HIS A 459 -41.17 -30.19 -18.55
C HIS A 459 -41.60 -31.43 -17.75
N SER A 460 -41.91 -32.56 -18.41
CA SER A 460 -42.44 -33.76 -17.74
C SER A 460 -41.46 -34.40 -16.72
N PRO A 461 -40.15 -34.53 -16.99
CA PRO A 461 -39.16 -34.99 -16.01
C PRO A 461 -39.08 -34.09 -14.77
N VAL A 462 -39.20 -32.78 -14.96
CA VAL A 462 -39.16 -31.79 -13.87
C VAL A 462 -40.41 -31.91 -13.00
N SER A 463 -41.61 -32.00 -13.58
CA SER A 463 -42.84 -32.21 -12.81
C SER A 463 -42.82 -33.50 -12.00
N LYS A 464 -42.28 -34.59 -12.56
CA LYS A 464 -42.11 -35.87 -11.85
C LYS A 464 -41.08 -35.78 -10.72
N ALA A 465 -40.00 -35.02 -10.92
CA ALA A 465 -39.00 -34.77 -9.89
C ALA A 465 -39.55 -33.90 -8.75
N LEU A 466 -40.28 -32.83 -9.07
CA LEU A 466 -40.94 -31.98 -8.08
C LEU A 466 -41.92 -32.76 -7.21
N ALA A 467 -42.68 -33.70 -7.79
CA ALA A 467 -43.57 -34.58 -7.03
C ALA A 467 -42.79 -35.50 -6.05
N ARG A 468 -41.63 -36.02 -6.46
CA ARG A 468 -40.77 -36.82 -5.57
C ARG A 468 -40.14 -35.98 -4.45
N ILE A 469 -39.58 -34.81 -4.80
CA ILE A 469 -38.97 -33.86 -3.85
C ILE A 469 -40.01 -33.44 -2.81
N ARG A 470 -41.23 -33.11 -3.24
CA ARG A 470 -42.32 -32.75 -2.34
C ARG A 470 -42.67 -33.88 -1.38
N ARG A 471 -42.75 -35.13 -1.86
CA ARG A 471 -42.99 -36.28 -1.01
C ARG A 471 -41.88 -36.49 0.03
N LEU A 472 -40.62 -36.35 -0.38
CA LEU A 472 -39.46 -36.43 0.52
C LEU A 472 -39.44 -35.30 1.55
N ALA A 473 -39.82 -34.09 1.15
CA ALA A 473 -39.94 -32.95 2.06
C ALA A 473 -41.06 -33.17 3.09
N GLU A 474 -42.23 -33.67 2.66
CA GLU A 474 -43.35 -34.02 3.54
C GLU A 474 -43.02 -35.17 4.50
N GLU A 475 -42.14 -36.09 4.12
CA GLU A 475 -41.64 -37.17 4.98
C GLU A 475 -40.56 -36.70 5.98
N HIS A 476 -39.74 -35.72 5.61
CA HIS A 476 -38.63 -35.21 6.43
C HIS A 476 -39.00 -34.05 7.36
N LEU A 477 -40.04 -33.28 7.03
CA LEU A 477 -40.54 -32.13 7.81
C LEU A 477 -41.73 -32.49 8.72
N ARG A 478 -42.12 -33.76 8.79
CA ARG A 478 -42.99 -34.31 9.84
C ARG A 478 -42.16 -34.69 11.05
#